data_AF-A0A7X9CLX3-F1
#
_entry.id   AF-A0A7X9CLX3-F1
#
_cell.length_a   1.000
_cell.length_b   1.000
_cell.length_c   1.000
_cell.angle_alpha   90.00
_cell.angle_beta   90.00
_cell.angle_gamma   90.00
#
_symmetry.space_group_name_H-M   'P 1'
#
loop_
_entity.id
_entity.type
_entity.pdbx_description
1 polymer ?
#
loop_
_entity_poly.entity_id
_entity_poly.type
_entity_poly.pdbx_seq_one_letter_code
_entity_poly.pdbx_strand_id
1 'polypeptide(L)'
;VIDNNYHDIKNKSDVILNSFPINRGDIVKSKYFIVFIYIIIYSLFMGITNKIFMPLIYNGESQLEILWSLLIITTISLIFYSIYYPLYFKSEDGLMTFNQVFRIIIILLPSVIGRYSKQLPMGKVLNFLTKIGTKKIGIFLLILSFVIYYISLQISKRIYMKKEFN
;
A
#
# COMPACT_ATOMS: atom_id res chain seq x y z
N VAL A 1 0.60 7.79 10.10
CA VAL A 1 1.48 7.89 8.90
C VAL A 1 1.32 9.22 8.18
N ILE A 2 0.09 9.70 7.97
CA ILE A 2 -0.18 11.02 7.36
C ILE A 2 0.44 12.16 8.18
N ASP A 3 0.33 12.13 9.51
CA ASP A 3 0.92 13.16 10.39
C ASP A 3 2.45 13.20 10.37
N ASN A 4 3.14 12.05 10.41
CA ASN A 4 4.61 12.02 10.34
C ASN A 4 5.14 12.64 9.05
N ASN A 5 4.51 12.36 7.90
CA ASN A 5 4.94 12.94 6.64
C ASN A 5 4.62 14.44 6.56
N TYR A 6 3.57 14.92 7.23
CA TYR A 6 3.28 16.35 7.37
C TYR A 6 4.33 17.06 8.24
N HIS A 7 4.75 16.44 9.35
CA HIS A 7 5.87 16.92 10.15
C HIS A 7 7.19 16.88 9.38
N ASP A 8 7.42 15.85 8.55
CA ASP A 8 8.64 15.74 7.72
C ASP A 8 8.75 16.94 6.76
N ILE A 9 7.65 17.28 6.09
CA ILE A 9 7.55 18.43 5.16
C ILE A 9 7.69 19.75 5.91
N LYS A 10 6.97 19.92 7.04
CA LYS A 10 7.00 21.14 7.84
C LYS A 10 8.40 21.45 8.40
N ASN A 11 9.16 20.41 8.77
CA ASN A 11 10.49 20.56 9.37
C ASN A 11 11.65 20.47 8.35
N LYS A 12 11.38 20.41 7.04
CA LYS A 12 12.40 20.19 6.00
C LYS A 12 13.31 18.99 6.31
N SER A 13 12.71 17.92 6.80
CA SER A 13 13.43 16.75 7.32
C SER A 13 14.28 16.08 6.24
N ASP A 14 13.88 16.19 4.96
CA ASP A 14 14.67 15.72 3.82
C ASP A 14 16.02 16.47 3.69
N VAL A 15 16.08 17.76 4.02
CA VAL A 15 17.33 18.55 4.00
C VAL A 15 18.23 18.11 5.16
N ILE A 16 17.67 17.91 6.34
CA ILE A 16 18.40 17.46 7.53
C ILE A 16 18.93 16.04 7.30
N LEU A 17 18.12 15.11 6.80
CA LEU A 17 18.54 13.73 6.54
C LEU A 17 19.63 13.64 5.46
N ASN A 18 19.59 14.51 4.45
CA ASN A 18 20.63 14.58 3.43
C ASN A 18 21.92 15.29 3.89
N SER A 19 21.88 16.01 5.02
CA SER A 19 23.09 16.57 5.64
C SER A 19 23.91 15.52 6.39
N PHE A 20 23.30 14.37 6.73
CA PHE A 20 24.01 13.23 7.29
C PHE A 20 24.71 12.41 6.19
N PRO A 21 25.82 11.73 6.52
CA PRO A 21 26.53 10.85 5.59
C PRO A 21 25.79 9.52 5.38
N ILE A 22 24.52 9.58 4.99
CA ILE A 22 23.64 8.44 4.75
C ILE A 22 23.37 8.32 3.25
N ASN A 23 23.44 7.10 2.72
CA ASN A 23 23.09 6.86 1.32
C ASN A 23 21.61 7.16 1.07
N ARG A 24 21.33 8.04 0.10
CA ARG A 24 19.98 8.41 -0.34
C ARG A 24 19.11 7.20 -0.71
N GLY A 25 19.72 6.15 -1.28
CA GLY A 25 19.01 4.91 -1.58
C GLY A 25 18.50 4.16 -0.33
N ASP A 26 19.18 4.30 0.80
CA ASP A 26 18.80 3.64 2.06
C ASP A 26 17.68 4.41 2.77
N ILE A 27 17.58 5.73 2.57
CA ILE A 27 16.42 6.55 3.00
C ILE A 27 15.14 6.04 2.33
N VAL A 28 15.19 5.74 1.02
CA VAL A 28 14.02 5.19 0.31
C VAL A 28 13.69 3.78 0.81
N LYS A 29 14.70 2.91 0.97
CA LYS A 29 14.49 1.55 1.47
C LYS A 29 13.87 1.54 2.86
N SER A 30 14.30 2.42 3.77
CA SER A 30 13.76 2.48 5.14
C SER A 30 12.29 2.87 5.15
N LYS A 31 11.85 3.83 4.33
CA LYS A 31 10.42 4.18 4.17
C LYS A 31 9.61 3.03 3.56
N TYR A 32 10.16 2.21 2.67
CA TYR A 32 9.46 1.01 2.20
C TYR A 32 9.45 -0.12 3.26
N PHE A 33 10.49 -0.21 4.09
CA PHE A 33 10.61 -1.24 5.13
C PHE A 33 9.66 -1.00 6.30
N ILE A 34 9.44 0.26 6.69
CA ILE A 34 8.52 0.62 7.79
C ILE A 34 7.09 0.09 7.54
N VAL A 35 6.66 -0.05 6.28
CA VAL A 35 5.35 -0.61 5.93
C VAL A 35 5.22 -2.07 6.41
N PHE A 36 6.27 -2.88 6.25
CA PHE A 36 6.28 -4.24 6.76
C PHE A 36 6.26 -4.28 8.28
N ILE A 37 6.99 -3.38 8.94
CA ILE A 37 6.96 -3.25 10.40
C ILE A 37 5.53 -2.94 10.87
N TYR A 38 4.85 -1.98 10.24
CA TYR A 38 3.46 -1.67 10.58
C TYR A 38 2.53 -2.86 10.35
N ILE A 39 2.64 -3.56 9.22
CA ILE A 39 1.86 -4.77 8.94
C ILE A 39 2.03 -5.81 10.07
N ILE A 40 3.26 -6.05 10.52
CA ILE A 40 3.55 -7.00 11.60
C ILE A 40 2.92 -6.54 12.92
N ILE A 41 3.09 -5.26 13.27
CA ILE A 41 2.50 -4.69 14.50
C ILE A 41 0.97 -4.81 14.49
N TYR A 42 0.33 -4.42 13.38
CA TYR A 42 -1.12 -4.56 13.23
C TYR A 42 -1.58 -6.01 13.27
N SER A 43 -0.82 -6.93 12.66
CA SER A 43 -1.11 -8.36 12.69
C SER A 43 -1.05 -8.92 14.11
N LEU A 44 -0.03 -8.56 14.88
CA LEU A 44 0.09 -8.94 16.29
C LEU A 44 -1.06 -8.38 17.12
N PHE A 45 -1.37 -7.09 16.96
CA PHE A 45 -2.46 -6.46 17.69
C PHE A 45 -3.81 -7.13 17.38
N MET A 46 -4.10 -7.38 16.10
CA MET A 46 -5.31 -8.09 15.66
C MET A 46 -5.38 -9.51 16.22
N GLY A 47 -4.25 -10.22 16.27
CA GLY A 47 -4.17 -11.56 16.88
C GLY A 47 -4.49 -11.54 18.37
N ILE A 48 -3.98 -10.54 19.11
CA ILE A 48 -4.24 -10.36 20.53
C ILE A 48 -5.71 -10.02 20.77
N THR A 49 -6.26 -9.05 20.03
CA THR A 49 -7.66 -8.64 20.20
C THR A 49 -8.61 -9.79 19.90
N ASN A 50 -8.36 -10.56 18.83
CA ASN A 50 -9.19 -11.71 18.52
C ASN A 50 -9.11 -12.77 19.62
N LYS A 51 -7.92 -13.08 20.14
CA LYS A 51 -7.77 -14.08 21.20
C LYS A 51 -8.48 -13.68 22.51
N ILE A 52 -8.52 -12.39 22.83
CA ILE A 52 -9.14 -11.87 24.06
C ILE A 52 -10.65 -11.70 23.90
N PHE A 53 -11.11 -11.09 22.79
CA PHE A 53 -12.49 -10.66 22.62
C PHE A 53 -13.38 -11.67 21.87
N MET A 54 -12.87 -12.49 20.94
CA MET A 54 -13.73 -13.47 20.26
C MET A 54 -14.40 -14.43 21.24
N PRO A 55 -13.69 -15.08 22.18
CA PRO A 55 -14.31 -16.07 23.07
C PRO A 55 -15.46 -15.52 23.91
N LEU A 56 -15.53 -14.20 24.09
CA LEU A 56 -16.57 -13.51 24.84
C LEU A 56 -17.81 -13.19 23.98
N ILE A 57 -17.67 -13.10 22.66
CA ILE A 57 -18.73 -12.61 21.75
C ILE A 57 -19.23 -13.71 20.80
N TYR A 58 -18.32 -14.54 20.30
CA TYR A 58 -18.60 -15.66 19.40
C TYR A 58 -17.89 -16.91 19.93
N ASN A 59 -18.55 -18.07 19.92
CA ASN A 59 -18.00 -19.35 20.39
C ASN A 59 -16.84 -19.87 19.49
N GLY A 60 -15.75 -19.11 19.39
CA GLY A 60 -14.55 -19.38 18.59
C GLY A 60 -14.74 -19.10 17.11
N GLU A 61 -14.18 -18.00 16.60
CA GLU A 61 -13.88 -17.92 15.17
C GLU A 61 -12.69 -18.82 14.82
N SER A 62 -12.73 -19.38 13.61
CA SER A 62 -11.66 -20.24 13.11
C SER A 62 -10.41 -19.40 12.80
N GLN A 63 -9.24 -19.82 13.28
CA GLN A 63 -7.94 -19.18 12.99
C GLN A 63 -7.68 -18.94 11.49
N LEU A 64 -8.38 -19.67 10.62
CA LEU A 64 -8.32 -19.52 9.18
C LEU A 64 -8.83 -18.16 8.70
N GLU A 65 -9.84 -17.57 9.31
CA GLU A 65 -10.41 -16.27 8.88
C GLU A 65 -9.44 -15.12 9.12
N ILE A 66 -8.70 -15.16 10.23
CA ILE A 66 -7.66 -14.18 10.56
C ILE A 66 -6.56 -14.16 9.50
N LEU A 67 -6.12 -15.35 9.05
CA LEU A 67 -5.12 -15.47 7.99
C LEU A 67 -5.61 -14.87 6.66
N TRP A 68 -6.89 -15.04 6.32
CA TRP A 68 -7.49 -14.43 5.14
C TRP A 68 -7.57 -12.91 5.25
N SER A 69 -7.99 -12.38 6.41
CA SER A 69 -8.01 -10.94 6.65
C SER A 69 -6.63 -10.32 6.55
N LEU A 70 -5.60 -10.97 7.11
CA LEU A 70 -4.21 -10.52 6.99
C LEU A 70 -3.73 -10.53 5.54
N LEU A 71 -4.07 -11.56 4.76
CA LEU A 71 -3.73 -11.64 3.34
C LEU A 71 -4.35 -10.46 2.56
N ILE A 72 -5.61 -10.12 2.84
CA ILE A 72 -6.29 -8.99 2.19
C ILE A 72 -5.65 -7.66 2.58
N ILE A 73 -5.45 -7.43 3.88
CA ILE A 73 -4.85 -6.18 4.40
C ILE A 73 -3.45 -5.98 3.83
N THR A 74 -2.63 -7.02 3.81
CA THR A 74 -1.27 -6.95 3.25
C THR A 74 -1.28 -6.63 1.76
N THR A 75 -2.12 -7.30 0.99
CA THR A 75 -2.26 -7.07 -0.46
C THR A 75 -2.66 -5.63 -0.75
N ILE A 76 -3.71 -5.14 -0.08
CA ILE A 76 -4.19 -3.76 -0.26
C ILE A 76 -3.12 -2.75 0.15
N SER A 77 -2.45 -2.98 1.28
CA SER A 77 -1.39 -2.09 1.77
C SER A 77 -0.23 -2.01 0.78
N LEU A 78 0.24 -3.14 0.25
CA LEU A 78 1.32 -3.19 -0.73
C LEU A 78 0.95 -2.43 -2.01
N ILE A 79 -0.26 -2.65 -2.54
CA ILE A 79 -0.74 -1.93 -3.73
C ILE A 79 -0.82 -0.43 -3.45
N PHE A 80 -1.42 -0.03 -2.32
CA PHE A 80 -1.58 1.37 -1.96
C PHE A 80 -0.22 2.08 -1.86
N TYR A 81 0.71 1.52 -1.07
CA TYR A 81 2.03 2.12 -0.88
C TYR A 81 2.91 2.07 -2.14
N SER A 82 2.68 1.10 -3.03
CA SER A 82 3.37 1.06 -4.33
C SER A 82 3.03 2.27 -5.22
N ILE A 83 1.85 2.86 -5.08
CA ILE A 83 1.43 4.05 -5.84
C ILE A 83 1.79 5.32 -5.05
N TYR A 84 1.60 5.30 -3.73
CA TYR A 84 1.87 6.44 -2.85
C TYR A 84 3.33 6.88 -2.89
N TYR A 85 4.28 5.95 -2.71
CA TYR A 85 5.68 6.33 -2.51
C TYR A 85 6.36 6.96 -3.74
N PRO A 86 6.18 6.45 -4.98
CA PRO A 86 6.76 7.11 -6.14
C PRO A 86 6.28 8.56 -6.31
N LEU A 87 5.01 8.84 -5.98
CA LEU A 87 4.46 10.19 -6.00
C LEU A 87 5.01 11.04 -4.85
N TYR A 88 5.13 10.46 -3.65
CA TYR A 88 5.72 11.10 -2.49
C TYR A 88 7.15 11.58 -2.77
N PHE A 89 8.01 10.72 -3.32
CA PHE A 89 9.41 11.08 -3.58
C PHE A 89 9.59 12.02 -4.79
N LYS A 90 8.62 12.08 -5.69
CA LYS A 90 8.67 12.93 -6.89
C LYS A 90 8.48 14.42 -6.58
N SER A 91 7.71 14.76 -5.57
CA SER A 91 7.37 16.15 -5.24
C SER A 91 8.04 16.59 -3.94
N GLU A 92 8.25 17.89 -3.75
CA GLU A 92 8.63 18.46 -2.44
C GLU A 92 7.45 18.36 -1.47
N ASP A 93 6.23 18.63 -1.95
CA ASP A 93 4.98 18.41 -1.21
C ASP A 93 4.33 17.07 -1.60
N GLY A 94 5.09 15.98 -1.49
CA GLY A 94 4.68 14.63 -1.86
C GLY A 94 3.27 14.24 -1.42
N LEU A 95 2.87 14.66 -0.21
CA LEU A 95 1.56 14.39 0.36
C LEU A 95 0.43 15.19 -0.30
N MET A 96 0.68 16.45 -0.65
CA MET A 96 -0.29 17.31 -1.33
C MET A 96 -0.49 16.85 -2.78
N THR A 97 0.59 16.50 -3.48
CA THR A 97 0.53 15.94 -4.83
C THR A 97 -0.22 14.60 -4.84
N PHE A 98 0.04 13.72 -3.87
CA PHE A 98 -0.71 12.47 -3.74
C PHE A 98 -2.22 12.72 -3.54
N ASN A 99 -2.59 13.61 -2.61
CA ASN A 99 -3.99 13.93 -2.35
C ASN A 99 -4.73 14.49 -3.58
N GLN A 100 -4.06 15.32 -4.38
CA GLN A 100 -4.61 15.85 -5.62
C GLN A 100 -4.86 14.74 -6.65
N VAL A 101 -3.84 13.90 -6.90
CA VAL A 101 -3.95 12.76 -7.83
C VAL A 101 -5.04 11.79 -7.36
N PHE A 102 -5.08 11.48 -6.07
CA PHE A 102 -6.06 10.57 -5.49
C PHE A 102 -7.49 11.09 -5.62
N ARG A 103 -7.71 12.41 -5.40
CA ARG A 103 -9.02 13.04 -5.64
C ARG A 103 -9.45 12.94 -7.09
N ILE A 104 -8.54 13.21 -8.03
CA ILE A 104 -8.84 13.10 -9.47
C ILE A 104 -9.24 11.67 -9.81
N ILE A 105 -8.50 10.67 -9.30
CA ILE A 105 -8.80 9.26 -9.51
C ILE A 105 -10.20 8.92 -8.99
N ILE A 106 -10.55 9.32 -7.76
CA ILE A 106 -11.88 9.04 -7.17
C ILE A 106 -13.00 9.67 -8.00
N ILE A 107 -12.82 10.89 -8.49
CA ILE A 107 -13.84 11.59 -9.28
C ILE A 107 -13.99 10.94 -10.68
N LEU A 108 -12.89 10.54 -11.31
CA LEU A 108 -12.90 9.99 -12.67
C LEU A 108 -13.25 8.50 -12.70
N LEU A 109 -12.96 7.74 -11.63
CA LEU A 109 -13.16 6.29 -11.60
C LEU A 109 -14.56 5.86 -12.05
N PRO A 110 -15.66 6.44 -11.51
CA PRO A 110 -17.02 6.04 -11.87
C PRO A 110 -17.31 6.29 -13.35
N SER A 111 -16.84 7.41 -13.91
CA SER A 111 -17.03 7.76 -15.32
C SER A 111 -16.27 6.82 -16.25
N VAL A 112 -15.04 6.43 -15.89
CA VAL A 112 -14.24 5.47 -16.64
C VAL A 112 -14.91 4.09 -16.59
N ILE A 113 -15.25 3.61 -15.40
CA ILE A 113 -15.93 2.32 -15.22
C ILE A 113 -17.25 2.28 -16.00
N GLY A 114 -18.05 3.34 -15.94
CA GLY A 114 -19.32 3.43 -16.65
C GLY A 114 -19.19 3.36 -18.19
N ARG A 115 -18.08 3.84 -18.75
CA ARG A 115 -17.81 3.79 -20.19
C ARG A 115 -17.35 2.39 -20.64
N TYR A 116 -16.49 1.74 -19.87
CA TYR A 116 -15.89 0.45 -20.25
C TYR A 116 -16.67 -0.77 -19.75
N SER A 117 -17.58 -0.62 -18.78
CA SER A 117 -18.36 -1.72 -18.23
C SER A 117 -19.18 -2.47 -19.28
N LYS A 118 -19.66 -1.77 -20.32
CA LYS A 118 -20.45 -2.35 -21.41
C LYS A 118 -19.62 -3.19 -22.39
N GLN A 119 -18.30 -2.96 -22.45
CA GLN A 119 -17.38 -3.64 -23.37
C GLN A 119 -16.70 -4.85 -22.74
N LEU A 120 -16.73 -4.94 -21.40
CA LEU A 120 -16.15 -6.07 -20.69
C LEU A 120 -17.15 -7.22 -20.62
N PRO A 121 -16.79 -8.44 -21.03
CA PRO A 121 -17.64 -9.62 -20.86
C PRO A 121 -17.62 -10.05 -19.39
N MET A 122 -18.30 -9.27 -18.54
CA MET A 122 -18.26 -9.40 -17.08
C MET A 122 -18.65 -10.81 -16.62
N GLY A 123 -19.59 -11.46 -17.32
CA GLY A 123 -19.97 -12.85 -17.07
C GLY A 123 -18.84 -13.86 -17.32
N LYS A 124 -17.97 -13.65 -18.32
CA LYS A 124 -16.81 -14.53 -18.57
C LYS A 124 -15.72 -14.31 -17.52
N VAL A 125 -15.50 -13.06 -17.11
CA VAL A 125 -14.52 -12.72 -16.05
C VAL A 125 -14.97 -13.31 -14.72
N LEU A 126 -16.23 -13.12 -14.34
CA LEU A 126 -16.79 -13.71 -13.11
C LEU A 126 -16.73 -15.24 -13.13
N ASN A 127 -17.10 -15.89 -14.24
CA ASN A 127 -16.99 -17.35 -14.35
C ASN A 127 -15.54 -17.86 -14.28
N PHE A 128 -14.57 -17.09 -14.79
CA PHE A 128 -13.15 -17.44 -14.65
C PHE A 128 -12.69 -17.30 -13.20
N LEU A 129 -13.11 -16.24 -12.51
CA LEU A 129 -12.78 -16.01 -11.10
C LEU A 129 -13.42 -17.06 -10.18
N THR A 130 -14.67 -17.45 -10.41
CA THR A 130 -15.33 -18.50 -9.62
C THR A 130 -14.69 -19.87 -9.86
N LYS A 131 -14.24 -20.17 -11.08
CA LYS A 131 -13.58 -21.45 -11.43
C LYS A 131 -12.21 -21.63 -10.78
N ILE A 132 -11.44 -20.55 -10.60
CA ILE A 132 -10.11 -20.61 -9.96
C ILE A 132 -10.24 -20.73 -8.43
N GLY A 133 -11.30 -20.17 -7.86
CA GLY A 133 -11.53 -20.14 -6.43
C GLY A 133 -10.85 -18.93 -5.75
N THR A 134 -11.56 -18.34 -4.79
CA THR A 134 -11.19 -17.11 -4.09
C THR A 134 -9.81 -17.17 -3.44
N LYS A 135 -9.45 -18.33 -2.90
CA LYS A 135 -8.18 -18.56 -2.20
C LYS A 135 -6.96 -18.45 -3.11
N LYS A 136 -7.01 -19.11 -4.29
CA LYS A 136 -5.92 -19.09 -5.27
C LYS A 136 -5.75 -17.70 -5.88
N ILE A 137 -6.85 -16.99 -6.12
CA ILE A 137 -6.85 -15.60 -6.59
C ILE A 137 -6.18 -14.69 -5.56
N GLY A 138 -6.53 -14.83 -4.28
CA GLY A 138 -5.91 -14.05 -3.21
C GLY A 138 -4.39 -14.21 -3.17
N ILE A 139 -3.90 -15.45 -3.22
CA ILE A 139 -2.45 -15.73 -3.23
C ILE A 139 -1.78 -15.16 -4.48
N PHE A 140 -2.39 -15.31 -5.65
CA PHE A 140 -1.89 -14.73 -6.90
C PHE A 140 -1.79 -13.20 -6.82
N LEU A 141 -2.83 -12.54 -6.31
CA LEU A 141 -2.85 -11.09 -6.10
C LEU A 141 -1.80 -10.63 -5.10
N LEU A 142 -1.57 -11.39 -4.02
CA LEU A 142 -0.51 -11.12 -3.06
C LEU A 142 0.86 -11.14 -3.76
N ILE A 143 1.19 -12.19 -4.52
CA ILE A 143 2.46 -12.28 -5.24
C ILE A 143 2.61 -11.11 -6.21
N LEU A 144 1.57 -10.81 -6.98
CA LEU A 144 1.55 -9.67 -7.89
C LEU A 144 1.79 -8.34 -7.16
N SER A 145 1.18 -8.16 -5.98
CA SER A 145 1.37 -6.95 -5.17
C SER A 145 2.82 -6.78 -4.70
N PHE A 146 3.51 -7.86 -4.32
CA PHE A 146 4.93 -7.82 -3.99
C PHE A 146 5.79 -7.41 -5.19
N VAL A 147 5.49 -7.94 -6.38
CA VAL A 147 6.19 -7.56 -7.63
C VAL A 147 6.00 -6.07 -7.91
N ILE A 148 4.77 -5.57 -7.86
CA ILE A 148 4.46 -4.15 -8.08
C ILE A 148 5.15 -3.27 -7.02
N TYR A 149 5.12 -3.68 -5.75
CA TYR A 149 5.77 -2.98 -4.66
C TYR A 149 7.30 -2.89 -4.85
N TYR A 150 7.92 -3.97 -5.32
CA TYR A 150 9.34 -3.98 -5.63
C TYR A 150 9.70 -3.09 -6.82
N ILE A 151 8.91 -3.13 -7.90
CA ILE A 151 9.09 -2.22 -9.06
C ILE A 151 8.97 -0.76 -8.59
N SER A 152 7.96 -0.47 -7.78
CA SER A 152 7.74 0.84 -7.18
C SER A 152 8.95 1.32 -6.37
N LEU A 153 9.57 0.45 -5.55
CA LEU A 153 10.78 0.77 -4.81
C LEU A 153 11.93 1.21 -5.75
N GLN A 154 12.12 0.52 -6.87
CA GLN A 154 13.16 0.86 -7.83
C GLN A 154 12.90 2.21 -8.52
N ILE A 155 11.64 2.49 -8.85
CA ILE A 155 11.22 3.78 -9.40
C ILE A 155 11.48 4.89 -8.39
N SER A 156 11.03 4.74 -7.15
CA SER A 156 11.23 5.71 -6.07
C SER A 156 12.70 6.01 -5.79
N LYS A 157 13.56 4.99 -5.80
CA LYS A 157 15.02 5.17 -5.68
C LYS A 157 15.57 6.05 -6.81
N ARG A 158 15.20 5.76 -8.05
CA ARG A 158 15.67 6.54 -9.22
C ARG A 158 15.22 8.00 -9.16
N ILE A 159 13.99 8.24 -8.71
CA ILE A 159 13.44 9.58 -8.53
C ILE A 159 14.22 10.33 -7.44
N TYR A 160 14.38 9.73 -6.26
CA TYR A 160 15.02 10.37 -5.11
C TYR A 160 16.52 10.65 -5.33
N MET A 161 17.24 9.75 -6.01
CA MET A 161 18.66 9.96 -6.35
C MET A 161 18.89 11.14 -7.28
N LYS A 162 17.94 11.41 -8.20
CA LYS A 162 18.01 12.52 -9.16
C LYS A 162 17.47 13.84 -8.62
N LYS A 163 16.88 13.84 -7.42
CA LYS A 163 16.32 15.04 -6.81
C LYS A 163 17.46 15.96 -6.37
N GLU A 164 17.43 17.19 -6.85
CA GLU A 164 18.30 18.26 -6.37
C GLU A 164 17.69 18.81 -5.08
N PHE A 165 18.52 18.97 -4.04
CA PHE A 165 18.12 19.53 -2.76
C PHE A 165 18.87 20.86 -2.64
N ASN A 166 18.23 21.94 -3.08
CA ASN A 166 18.76 23.31 -3.00
C ASN A 166 18.08 24.10 -1.88
#